data_AF-A0A091EQ92-F1
#
_entry.id   AF-A0A091EQ92-F1
#
_cell.length_a   1.000
_cell.length_b   1.000
_cell.length_c   1.000
_cell.angle_alpha   90.00
_cell.angle_beta   90.00
_cell.angle_gamma   90.00
#
_symmetry.space_group_name_H-M   'P 1'
#
loop_
_entity.id
_entity.type
_entity.pdbx_description
1 polymer ?
#
loop_
_entity_poly.entity_id
_entity_poly.type
_entity_poly.pdbx_seq_one_letter_code
_entity_poly.pdbx_strand_id
1 'polypeptide(L)'
;MDQDEGRTSVDNIVTQFNTYEDFLDSQITTVDLYYLGDESLARQLVELGYRGTGEILKREDFEARKAAIEITRLAKRTQKK
;
A
#
# COMPACT_ATOMS: atom_id res chain seq x y z
N MET A 1 -10.75 18.07 -10.10
CA MET A 1 -9.33 18.33 -9.76
C MET A 1 -8.75 17.15 -8.95
N ASP A 2 -9.34 15.95 -9.06
CA ASP A 2 -9.32 14.93 -8.01
C ASP A 2 -8.38 13.74 -8.31
N GLN A 3 -7.82 13.67 -9.52
CA GLN A 3 -6.94 12.56 -9.95
C GLN A 3 -5.50 12.70 -9.46
N ASP A 4 -5.04 13.92 -9.13
CA ASP A 4 -3.66 14.18 -8.71
C ASP A 4 -3.46 13.94 -7.20
N GLU A 5 -4.49 14.18 -6.39
CA GLU A 5 -4.45 13.94 -4.94
C GLU A 5 -4.38 12.45 -4.61
N GLY A 6 -5.26 11.62 -5.19
CA GLY A 6 -5.20 10.16 -5.01
C GLY A 6 -3.88 9.56 -5.52
N ARG A 7 -3.33 10.14 -6.60
CA ARG A 7 -2.04 9.73 -7.14
C ARG A 7 -0.87 10.02 -6.20
N THR A 8 -0.97 11.09 -5.41
CA THR A 8 0.02 11.49 -4.40
C THR A 8 -0.13 10.66 -3.12
N SER A 9 -1.36 10.33 -2.71
CA SER A 9 -1.62 9.42 -1.59
C SER A 9 -1.00 8.04 -1.81
N VAL A 10 -1.19 7.45 -3.00
CA VAL A 10 -0.59 6.16 -3.35
C VAL A 10 0.94 6.22 -3.37
N ASP A 11 1.54 7.32 -3.83
CA ASP A 11 3.00 7.51 -3.77
C ASP A 11 3.52 7.54 -2.33
N ASN A 12 2.81 8.23 -1.45
CA ASN A 12 3.15 8.28 -0.03
C ASN A 12 3.06 6.89 0.60
N ILE A 13 1.99 6.14 0.33
CA ILE A 13 1.81 4.77 0.82
C ILE A 13 2.96 3.87 0.36
N VAL A 14 3.24 3.85 -0.94
CA VAL A 14 4.26 2.97 -1.54
C VAL A 14 5.69 3.30 -1.10
N THR A 15 5.94 4.56 -0.70
CA THR A 15 7.22 4.98 -0.12
C THR A 15 7.32 4.72 1.38
N GLN A 16 6.19 4.67 2.11
CA GLN A 16 6.15 4.37 3.54
C GLN A 16 6.25 2.87 3.84
N PHE A 17 5.64 2.02 3.00
CA PHE A 17 5.58 0.57 3.21
C PHE A 17 6.50 -0.19 2.26
N ASN A 18 7.21 -1.22 2.74
CA ASN A 18 8.12 -1.99 1.90
C ASN A 18 7.38 -3.01 1.04
N THR A 19 6.37 -3.66 1.60
CA THR A 19 5.53 -4.63 0.90
C THR A 19 4.06 -4.21 0.95
N TYR A 20 3.25 -4.82 0.08
CA TYR A 20 1.81 -4.63 0.13
C TYR A 20 1.22 -5.21 1.43
N GLU A 21 1.78 -6.30 1.92
CA GLU A 21 1.44 -6.90 3.22
C GLU A 21 1.70 -5.92 4.37
N ASP A 22 2.83 -5.20 4.39
CA ASP A 22 3.11 -4.18 5.41
C ASP A 22 2.04 -3.07 5.43
N PHE A 23 1.55 -2.70 4.24
CA PHE A 23 0.45 -1.73 4.12
C PHE A 23 -0.86 -2.30 4.67
N LEU A 24 -1.21 -3.54 4.36
CA LEU A 24 -2.41 -4.19 4.92
C LEU A 24 -2.30 -4.32 6.44
N ASP A 25 -1.14 -4.73 6.96
CA ASP A 25 -0.89 -4.91 8.39
C ASP A 25 -0.99 -3.58 9.15
N SER A 26 -0.61 -2.47 8.53
CA SER A 26 -0.76 -1.13 9.12
C SER A 26 -2.22 -0.73 9.38
N GLN A 27 -3.18 -1.38 8.70
CA GLN A 27 -4.60 -1.14 8.84
C GLN A 27 -5.30 -2.15 9.77
N ILE A 28 -4.60 -3.23 10.16
CA ILE A 28 -5.11 -4.24 11.08
C ILE A 28 -4.95 -3.72 12.51
N THR A 29 -6.05 -3.70 13.26
CA THR A 29 -6.02 -3.29 14.66
C THR A 29 -5.90 -4.50 15.59
N THR A 30 -5.50 -4.27 16.84
CA THR A 30 -5.50 -5.33 17.88
C THR A 30 -6.89 -5.93 18.11
N VAL A 31 -7.95 -5.14 17.88
CA VAL A 31 -9.35 -5.58 17.96
C VAL A 31 -9.65 -6.59 16.86
N ASP A 32 -9.11 -6.40 15.65
CA ASP A 32 -9.26 -7.33 14.54
C ASP A 32 -8.63 -8.67 14.87
N LEU A 33 -7.40 -8.66 15.38
CA LEU A 33 -6.72 -9.87 15.80
C LEU A 33 -7.43 -10.56 16.97
N TYR A 34 -8.03 -9.80 17.89
CA TYR A 34 -8.80 -10.36 19.00
C TYR A 34 -10.06 -11.11 18.54
N TYR A 35 -10.78 -10.58 17.55
CA TYR A 35 -12.02 -11.19 17.06
C TYR A 35 -11.80 -12.22 15.95
N LEU A 36 -10.80 -12.02 15.09
CA LEU A 36 -10.52 -12.89 13.95
C LEU A 36 -9.54 -14.01 14.30
N GLY A 37 -8.62 -13.77 15.24
CA GLY A 37 -7.58 -14.74 15.65
C GLY A 37 -6.54 -15.07 14.58
N ASP A 38 -6.73 -14.59 13.35
CA ASP A 38 -5.88 -14.84 12.19
C ASP A 38 -5.58 -13.54 11.46
N GLU A 39 -4.30 -13.21 11.39
CA GLU A 39 -3.77 -12.03 10.70
C GLU A 39 -4.01 -12.09 9.20
N SER A 40 -3.95 -13.28 8.58
CA SER A 40 -4.21 -13.45 7.15
C SER A 40 -5.68 -13.17 6.82
N LEU A 41 -6.59 -13.62 7.68
CA LEU A 41 -8.01 -13.30 7.54
C LEU A 41 -8.27 -11.79 7.69
N ALA A 42 -7.61 -11.14 8.65
CA ALA A 42 -7.69 -9.70 8.83
C ALA A 42 -7.17 -8.94 7.60
N ARG A 43 -6.03 -9.36 7.01
CA ARG A 43 -5.50 -8.79 5.75
C ARG A 43 -6.50 -8.89 4.61
N GLN A 44 -7.14 -10.06 4.43
CA GLN A 44 -8.14 -10.24 3.39
C GLN A 44 -9.35 -9.31 3.56
N LEU A 45 -9.80 -9.07 4.80
CA LEU A 45 -10.89 -8.14 5.06
C LEU A 45 -10.51 -6.68 4.76
N VAL A 46 -9.26 -6.30 5.04
CA VAL A 46 -8.73 -4.99 4.67
C VAL A 46 -8.65 -4.85 3.16
N GLU A 47 -8.09 -5.84 2.46
CA GLU A 47 -7.95 -5.83 1.01
C GLU A 47 -9.31 -5.78 0.28
N LEU A 48 -10.34 -6.42 0.84
CA LEU A 48 -11.70 -6.35 0.33
C LEU A 48 -12.44 -5.05 0.70
N GLY A 49 -11.83 -4.18 1.51
CA GLY A 49 -12.43 -2.92 1.95
C GLY A 49 -13.52 -3.07 3.01
N TYR A 50 -13.66 -4.25 3.62
CA TYR A 50 -14.56 -4.47 4.77
C TYR A 50 -13.96 -3.97 6.08
N ARG A 51 -12.65 -3.71 6.10
CA ARG A 51 -11.89 -3.22 7.27
C ARG A 51 -10.82 -2.21 6.82
N GLY A 52 -10.35 -1.36 7.74
CA GLY A 52 -9.34 -0.34 7.43
C GLY A 52 -9.94 1.04 7.10
N THR A 53 -9.07 2.03 6.91
CA THR A 53 -9.45 3.44 6.71
C THR A 53 -9.83 3.72 5.26
N GLY A 54 -10.80 2.99 4.70
CA GLY A 54 -11.54 3.33 3.48
C GLY A 54 -10.79 3.46 2.15
N GLU A 55 -9.46 3.61 2.13
CA GLU A 55 -8.65 3.72 0.93
C GLU A 55 -8.26 2.31 0.46
N ILE A 56 -9.08 1.75 -0.42
CA ILE A 56 -8.83 0.45 -1.04
C ILE A 56 -7.78 0.65 -2.12
N LEU A 57 -6.51 0.39 -1.77
CA LEU A 57 -5.43 0.28 -2.74
C LEU A 57 -5.29 -1.17 -3.17
N LYS A 58 -5.43 -1.46 -4.47
CA LYS A 58 -5.22 -2.81 -4.98
C LYS A 58 -3.75 -3.17 -4.98
N ARG A 59 -3.46 -4.45 -4.76
CA ARG A 59 -2.11 -5.02 -4.88
C ARG A 59 -1.41 -4.63 -6.19
N GLU A 60 -2.12 -4.76 -7.31
CA GLU A 60 -1.58 -4.42 -8.63
C GLU A 60 -1.16 -2.95 -8.73
N ASP A 61 -1.95 -2.04 -8.16
CA ASP A 61 -1.66 -0.61 -8.19
C ASP A 61 -0.48 -0.25 -7.28
N PHE A 62 -0.40 -0.86 -6.09
CA PHE A 62 0.73 -0.71 -5.17
C PHE A 62 2.04 -1.15 -5.83
N GLU A 63 2.06 -2.37 -6.39
CA GLU A 63 3.25 -2.95 -7.02
C GLU A 63 3.66 -2.18 -8.29
N ALA A 64 2.70 -1.83 -9.15
CA ALA A 64 2.97 -1.04 -10.34
C ALA A 64 3.60 0.31 -9.99
N ARG A 65 3.10 0.97 -8.94
CA ARG A 65 3.64 2.26 -8.51
C ARG A 65 5.01 2.12 -7.85
N LYS A 66 5.23 1.06 -7.08
CA LYS A 66 6.53 0.77 -6.45
C LYS A 66 7.61 0.55 -7.50
N ALA A 67 7.30 -0.26 -8.50
CA ALA A 67 8.17 -0.50 -9.64
C ALA A 67 8.46 0.81 -10.40
N ALA A 68 7.45 1.65 -10.65
CA ALA A 68 7.64 2.92 -11.33
C ALA A 68 8.58 3.88 -10.57
N ILE A 69 8.46 3.95 -9.24
CA ILE A 69 9.33 4.74 -8.36
C ILE A 69 10.77 4.19 -8.40
N GLU A 70 10.92 2.87 -8.32
CA GLU A 70 12.24 2.23 -8.35
C GLU A 70 12.95 2.43 -9.70
N ILE A 71 12.25 2.24 -10.81
CA ILE A 71 12.77 2.51 -12.16
C ILE A 71 13.21 3.97 -12.28
N THR A 72 12.37 4.91 -11.82
CA THR A 72 12.70 6.34 -11.84
C THR A 72 13.95 6.65 -10.99
N ARG A 73 14.07 6.01 -9.81
CA ARG A 73 15.23 6.15 -8.93
C ARG A 73 16.51 5.61 -9.58
N LEU A 74 16.42 4.47 -10.26
CA LEU A 74 17.54 3.86 -11.00
C LEU A 74 17.97 4.75 -12.18
N ALA A 75 17.02 5.26 -12.97
CA ALA A 75 17.28 6.16 -14.10
C ALA A 75 17.97 7.47 -13.66
N LYS A 76 17.54 8.07 -12.54
CA LYS A 76 18.20 9.26 -11.96
C LYS A 76 19.64 8.98 -11.51
N ARG A 77 19.94 7.74 -11.10
CA ARG A 77 21.27 7.33 -10.64
C ARG A 77 22.22 7.03 -11.81
N THR A 78 21.72 6.55 -12.95
CA THR A 78 22.53 6.29 -14.15
C THR A 78 22.85 7.56 -14.94
N GLN A 79 21.97 8.58 -14.93
CA GLN A 79 22.24 9.85 -15.63
C GLN A 79 23.20 10.81 -14.90
N LYS A 80 23.50 10.56 -13.62
CA LYS A 80 24.46 11.36 -12.83
C LYS A 80 25.91 10.88 -12.94
N LYS A 81 26.19 9.96 -13.85
CA LYS A 81 27.50 9.31 -14.04
C LYS A 81 28.02 9.60 -15.43
#